data_AF-A0AA96JN23-F1
#
_entry.id   AF-A0AA96JN23-F1
#
_cell.length_a   1.000
_cell.length_b   1.000
_cell.length_c   1.000
_cell.angle_alpha   90.00
_cell.angle_beta   90.00
_cell.angle_gamma   90.00
#
_symmetry.space_group_name_H-M   'P 1'
#
loop_
_entity.id
_entity.type
_entity.pdbx_description
1 polymer ?
#
loop_
_entity_poly.entity_id
_entity_poly.type
_entity_poly.pdbx_seq_one_letter_code
_entity_poly.pdbx_strand_id
1 'polypeptide(L)'
;MTTATSRHSDRRISPVFVGILAVTAVTGWATWAGFAQQPGVAVFLFVTAAWIVSLCLHEYAHARTALHSGDITVGAKGYLTLNPLKYTHALLSIVLPVLFVIMGGIGLPGGAVFIERNRIRGRWRHSLISAAGPLTNVLFAAVCTAPFWLHALDGVPRDFRFALAFLALLQVTAAILNFLPVPGLDGYGVIEPWLSYNVKRQVEPFAPFGLLFVFALLWVPSVNSAFFDLVDAVLRPLGIGDFDQYCGQELYRFWQGTNEFCSASQ
;
A
#
# COMPACT_ATOMS: atom_id res chain seq x y z
N MET A 1 -17.27 34.89 11.26
CA MET A 1 -16.39 33.90 11.92
C MET A 1 -17.26 32.70 12.27
N THR A 2 -17.46 31.79 11.32
CA THR A 2 -18.34 30.63 11.49
C THR A 2 -17.49 29.47 12.00
N THR A 3 -17.56 29.21 13.30
CA THR A 3 -17.05 27.98 13.92
C THR A 3 -17.82 26.80 13.34
N ALA A 4 -17.27 26.17 12.30
CA ALA A 4 -17.71 24.87 11.84
C ALA A 4 -17.38 23.85 12.94
N THR A 5 -18.37 23.55 13.77
CA THR A 5 -18.35 22.43 14.70
C THR A 5 -18.00 21.17 13.93
N SER A 6 -16.78 20.64 14.11
CA SER A 6 -16.42 19.31 13.64
C SER A 6 -17.38 18.32 14.31
N ARG A 7 -18.37 17.82 13.56
CA ARG A 7 -19.35 16.88 14.12
C ARG A 7 -18.61 15.60 14.49
N HIS A 8 -18.91 15.05 15.65
CA HIS A 8 -18.34 13.80 16.20
C HIS A 8 -18.40 12.58 15.22
N SER A 9 -19.20 12.67 14.15
CA SER A 9 -19.30 11.69 13.06
C SER A 9 -18.04 11.57 12.20
N ASP A 10 -17.20 12.62 12.12
CA ASP A 10 -16.04 12.66 11.21
C ASP A 10 -14.82 11.87 11.75
N ARG A 11 -14.94 11.26 12.93
CA ARG A 11 -13.85 10.54 13.63
C ARG A 11 -14.16 9.08 13.93
N ARG A 12 -15.30 8.55 13.49
CA ARG A 12 -15.65 7.14 13.75
C ARG A 12 -14.99 6.25 12.70
N ILE A 13 -14.25 5.26 13.19
CA ILE A 13 -13.71 4.18 12.34
C ILE A 13 -14.89 3.43 11.72
N SER A 14 -14.84 3.24 10.40
CA SER A 14 -15.89 2.51 9.68
C SER A 14 -15.99 1.05 10.18
N PRO A 15 -17.21 0.52 10.39
CA PRO A 15 -17.39 -0.91 10.68
C PRO A 15 -16.76 -1.81 9.62
N VAL A 16 -16.71 -1.36 8.36
CA VAL A 16 -16.05 -2.08 7.26
C VAL A 16 -14.55 -2.22 7.53
N PHE A 17 -13.88 -1.16 7.99
CA PHE A 17 -12.46 -1.20 8.31
C PHE A 17 -12.18 -2.10 9.53
N VAL A 18 -13.03 -2.04 10.55
CA VAL A 18 -12.95 -2.96 11.70
C VAL A 18 -13.12 -4.41 11.24
N GLY A 19 -14.04 -4.68 10.32
CA GLY A 19 -14.21 -6.00 9.72
C GLY A 19 -12.96 -6.47 8.99
N ILE A 20 -12.32 -5.60 8.20
CA ILE A 20 -11.06 -5.92 7.50
C ILE A 20 -9.94 -6.21 8.51
N LEU A 21 -9.79 -5.39 9.56
CA LEU A 21 -8.82 -5.64 10.63
C LEU A 21 -9.07 -6.97 11.34
N ALA A 22 -10.34 -7.30 11.61
CA ALA A 22 -10.71 -8.58 12.21
C ALA A 22 -10.33 -9.74 11.27
N VAL A 23 -10.58 -9.62 9.96
CA VAL A 23 -10.13 -10.61 8.98
C VAL A 23 -8.61 -10.75 9.02
N THR A 24 -7.85 -9.65 8.93
CA THR A 24 -6.38 -9.67 9.03
C THR A 24 -5.88 -10.38 10.28
N ALA A 25 -6.47 -10.08 11.44
CA ALA A 25 -6.05 -10.68 12.71
C ALA A 25 -6.38 -12.18 12.78
N VAL A 26 -7.59 -12.57 12.37
CA VAL A 26 -8.06 -13.96 12.40
C VAL A 26 -7.27 -14.81 11.42
N THR A 27 -7.03 -14.34 10.20
CA THR A 27 -6.31 -15.11 9.18
C THR A 27 -4.82 -15.13 9.45
N GLY A 28 -4.24 -14.05 9.98
CA GLY A 28 -2.86 -14.04 10.48
C GLY A 28 -2.66 -15.04 11.62
N TRP A 29 -3.59 -15.08 12.58
CA TRP A 29 -3.57 -16.10 13.63
C TRP A 29 -3.78 -17.50 13.08
N ALA A 30 -4.66 -17.71 12.10
CA ALA A 30 -4.87 -19.02 11.48
C ALA A 30 -3.63 -19.53 10.74
N THR A 31 -2.92 -18.65 10.03
CA THR A 31 -1.62 -18.95 9.40
C THR A 31 -0.55 -19.27 10.44
N TRP A 32 -0.55 -18.57 11.59
CA TRP A 32 0.38 -18.88 12.68
C TRP A 32 0.05 -20.19 13.40
N ALA A 33 -1.21 -20.42 13.74
CA ALA A 33 -1.62 -21.60 14.50
C ALA A 33 -1.51 -22.91 13.70
N GLY A 34 -1.23 -22.84 12.39
CA GLY A 34 -1.26 -24.00 11.50
C GLY A 34 -2.65 -24.61 11.38
N PHE A 35 -3.70 -23.83 11.67
CA PHE A 35 -5.08 -24.34 11.78
C PHE A 35 -5.68 -24.69 10.41
N ALA A 36 -5.13 -24.13 9.34
CA ALA A 36 -5.59 -24.40 7.98
C ALA A 36 -4.90 -25.64 7.41
N GLN A 37 -5.67 -26.70 7.17
CA GLN A 37 -5.26 -27.88 6.38
C GLN A 37 -4.70 -27.47 4.98
N GLN A 38 -5.07 -26.28 4.50
CA GLN A 38 -4.51 -25.64 3.30
C GLN A 38 -4.07 -24.20 3.67
N PRO A 39 -2.78 -23.96 3.95
CA PRO A 39 -2.30 -22.65 4.44
C PRO A 39 -2.54 -21.52 3.43
N GLY A 40 -2.62 -21.85 2.14
CA GLY A 40 -2.73 -20.87 1.06
C GLY A 40 -3.94 -19.94 1.17
N VAL A 41 -5.12 -20.43 1.56
CA VAL A 41 -6.31 -19.57 1.71
C VAL A 41 -6.13 -18.58 2.88
N ALA A 42 -5.55 -19.04 4.00
CA ALA A 42 -5.28 -18.19 5.15
C ALA A 42 -4.25 -17.11 4.81
N VAL A 43 -3.15 -17.49 4.14
CA VAL A 43 -2.12 -16.57 3.64
C VAL A 43 -2.71 -15.55 2.68
N PHE A 44 -3.51 -16.00 1.70
CA PHE A 44 -4.18 -15.12 0.75
C PHE A 44 -5.04 -14.06 1.44
N LEU A 45 -5.91 -14.48 2.36
CA LEU A 45 -6.79 -13.56 3.08
C LEU A 45 -6.01 -12.63 4.01
N PHE A 46 -4.98 -13.14 4.69
CA PHE A 46 -4.10 -12.33 5.55
C PHE A 46 -3.40 -11.22 4.78
N VAL A 47 -2.68 -11.58 3.71
CA VAL A 47 -1.91 -10.63 2.89
C VAL A 47 -2.85 -9.63 2.22
N THR A 48 -3.95 -10.09 1.62
CA THR A 48 -4.92 -9.20 0.95
C THR A 48 -5.57 -8.23 1.93
N ALA A 49 -6.02 -8.71 3.09
CA ALA A 49 -6.65 -7.85 4.08
C ALA A 49 -5.66 -6.85 4.68
N ALA A 50 -4.44 -7.29 5.03
CA ALA A 50 -3.37 -6.40 5.52
C ALA A 50 -2.97 -5.34 4.48
N TRP A 51 -2.92 -5.72 3.21
CA TRP A 51 -2.70 -4.80 2.10
C TRP A 51 -3.78 -3.73 2.01
N ILE A 52 -5.06 -4.12 2.08
CA ILE A 52 -6.19 -3.17 2.09
C ILE A 52 -6.13 -2.24 3.31
N VAL A 53 -5.71 -2.76 4.47
CA VAL A 53 -5.49 -1.92 5.67
C VAL A 53 -4.44 -0.85 5.38
N SER A 54 -3.29 -1.24 4.81
CA SER A 54 -2.24 -0.29 4.43
C SER A 54 -2.75 0.78 3.47
N LEU A 55 -3.48 0.40 2.42
CA LEU A 55 -4.12 1.36 1.49
C LEU A 55 -5.08 2.32 2.21
N CYS A 56 -5.90 1.83 3.14
CA CYS A 56 -6.79 2.69 3.90
C CYS A 56 -6.02 3.68 4.79
N LEU A 57 -4.92 3.24 5.41
CA LEU A 57 -4.07 4.09 6.23
C LEU A 57 -3.34 5.15 5.37
N HIS A 58 -2.89 4.76 4.18
CA HIS A 58 -2.27 5.64 3.18
C HIS A 58 -3.19 6.81 2.81
N GLU A 59 -4.41 6.50 2.38
CA GLU A 59 -5.40 7.53 2.02
C GLU A 59 -5.84 8.37 3.22
N TYR A 60 -5.94 7.74 4.38
CA TYR A 60 -6.20 8.45 5.63
C TYR A 60 -5.08 9.43 5.98
N ALA A 61 -3.82 9.09 5.73
CA ALA A 61 -2.69 9.98 5.99
C ALA A 61 -2.70 11.21 5.09
N HIS A 62 -3.00 11.06 3.81
CA HIS A 62 -3.27 12.18 2.90
C HIS A 62 -4.38 13.08 3.42
N ALA A 63 -5.54 12.47 3.73
CA ALA A 63 -6.71 13.16 4.24
C ALA A 63 -6.42 13.93 5.54
N ARG A 64 -5.75 13.28 6.49
CA ARG A 64 -5.41 13.86 7.79
C ARG A 64 -4.45 15.03 7.65
N THR A 65 -3.44 14.89 6.80
CA THR A 65 -2.44 15.95 6.55
C THR A 65 -3.05 17.13 5.82
N ALA A 66 -3.99 16.87 4.90
CA ALA A 66 -4.74 17.92 4.21
C ALA A 66 -5.64 18.70 5.19
N LEU A 67 -6.32 18.01 6.12
CA LEU A 67 -7.11 18.66 7.17
C LEU A 67 -6.24 19.58 8.04
N HIS A 68 -5.09 19.08 8.51
CA HIS A 68 -4.14 19.88 9.31
C HIS A 68 -3.58 21.07 8.50
N SER A 69 -3.49 20.93 7.18
CA SER A 69 -2.99 21.97 6.28
C SER A 69 -4.05 23.02 5.89
N GLY A 70 -5.33 22.79 6.24
CA GLY A 70 -6.44 23.74 6.07
C GLY A 70 -7.60 23.25 5.21
N ASP A 71 -7.55 22.05 4.62
CA ASP A 71 -8.66 21.51 3.82
C ASP A 71 -9.70 20.82 4.70
N ILE A 72 -10.68 21.61 5.15
CA ILE A 72 -11.83 21.13 5.94
C ILE A 72 -12.80 20.23 5.14
N THR A 73 -12.71 20.19 3.81
CA THR A 73 -13.65 19.41 2.96
C THR A 73 -13.43 17.91 3.07
N VAL A 74 -12.22 17.49 3.44
CA VAL A 74 -11.83 16.09 3.62
C VAL A 74 -12.66 15.41 4.72
N GLY A 75 -13.00 16.14 5.79
CA GLY A 75 -13.89 15.65 6.85
C GLY A 75 -15.29 15.38 6.31
N ALA A 76 -15.85 16.34 5.57
CA ALA A 76 -17.18 16.23 4.99
C ALA A 76 -17.29 15.13 3.91
N LYS A 77 -16.21 14.85 3.18
CA LYS A 77 -16.13 13.76 2.19
C LYS A 77 -16.04 12.37 2.84
N GLY A 78 -15.84 12.30 4.15
CA GLY A 78 -15.80 11.03 4.90
C GLY A 78 -14.49 10.24 4.74
N TYR A 79 -13.45 10.83 4.17
CA TYR A 79 -12.13 10.18 3.99
C TYR A 79 -11.43 9.88 5.33
N LEU A 80 -11.83 10.55 6.40
CA LEU A 80 -11.32 10.30 7.76
C LEU A 80 -11.93 9.06 8.44
N THR A 81 -12.83 8.33 7.77
CA THR A 81 -13.51 7.16 8.35
C THR A 81 -12.81 5.83 8.06
N LEU A 82 -11.66 5.84 7.38
CA LEU A 82 -10.92 4.64 6.95
C LEU A 82 -11.76 3.67 6.10
N ASN A 83 -12.83 4.16 5.46
CA ASN A 83 -13.71 3.30 4.68
C ASN A 83 -13.20 3.17 3.24
N PRO A 84 -12.76 1.98 2.80
CA PRO A 84 -12.28 1.76 1.43
C PRO A 84 -13.30 2.17 0.36
N LEU A 85 -14.60 1.99 0.64
CA LEU A 85 -15.68 2.25 -0.31
C LEU A 85 -15.99 3.74 -0.50
N LYS A 86 -15.48 4.61 0.39
CA LYS A 86 -15.74 6.05 0.32
C LYS A 86 -14.67 6.80 -0.48
N TYR A 87 -13.56 6.15 -0.84
CA TYR A 87 -12.54 6.78 -1.66
C TYR A 87 -13.03 6.95 -3.10
N THR A 88 -12.82 8.14 -3.65
CA THR A 88 -13.47 8.66 -4.86
C THR A 88 -13.35 7.78 -6.10
N HIS A 89 -12.29 6.99 -6.20
CA HIS A 89 -12.09 6.03 -7.28
C HIS A 89 -11.80 4.64 -6.74
N ALA A 90 -12.66 4.08 -5.88
CA ALA A 90 -12.47 2.74 -5.30
C ALA A 90 -12.09 1.65 -6.33
N LEU A 91 -12.55 1.77 -7.58
CA LEU A 91 -12.19 0.87 -8.68
C LEU A 91 -10.70 0.98 -9.07
N LEU A 92 -10.19 2.19 -9.28
CA LEU A 92 -8.76 2.41 -9.58
C LEU A 92 -7.89 2.32 -8.31
N SER A 93 -8.48 2.56 -7.14
CA SER A 93 -7.73 2.74 -5.88
C SER A 93 -7.65 1.51 -5.02
N ILE A 94 -8.51 0.53 -5.26
CA ILE A 94 -8.58 -0.69 -4.45
C ILE A 94 -8.72 -1.90 -5.37
N VAL A 95 -9.68 -1.90 -6.29
CA VAL A 95 -9.92 -3.07 -7.15
C VAL A 95 -8.73 -3.35 -8.06
N LEU A 96 -8.20 -2.33 -8.74
CA LEU A 96 -7.07 -2.50 -9.64
C LEU A 96 -5.79 -2.97 -8.90
N PRO A 97 -5.35 -2.33 -7.80
CA PRO A 97 -4.20 -2.82 -7.03
C PRO A 97 -4.38 -4.24 -6.51
N VAL A 98 -5.56 -4.57 -5.98
CA VAL A 98 -5.84 -5.93 -5.47
C VAL A 98 -5.80 -6.96 -6.60
N LEU A 99 -6.40 -6.69 -7.75
CA LEU A 99 -6.33 -7.58 -8.91
C LEU A 99 -4.88 -7.83 -9.36
N PHE A 100 -4.01 -6.82 -9.33
CA PHE A 100 -2.61 -6.99 -9.70
C PHE A 100 -1.79 -7.76 -8.67
N VAL A 101 -2.04 -7.55 -7.37
CA VAL A 101 -1.45 -8.40 -6.32
C VAL A 101 -1.87 -9.86 -6.56
N ILE A 102 -3.13 -10.11 -6.90
CA ILE A 102 -3.66 -11.43 -7.25
C ILE A 102 -3.00 -12.00 -8.52
N MET A 103 -2.82 -11.21 -9.57
CA MET A 103 -2.34 -11.69 -10.87
C MET A 103 -0.82 -11.90 -10.95
N GLY A 104 -0.01 -11.13 -10.21
CA GLY A 104 1.44 -11.12 -10.40
C GLY A 104 2.27 -10.74 -9.17
N GLY A 105 1.66 -10.55 -8.00
CA GLY A 105 2.38 -10.24 -6.75
C GLY A 105 3.10 -8.89 -6.71
N ILE A 106 2.74 -7.95 -7.59
CA ILE A 106 3.27 -6.58 -7.54
C ILE A 106 2.34 -5.74 -6.64
N GLY A 107 2.89 -5.16 -5.57
CA GLY A 107 2.17 -4.23 -4.71
C GLY A 107 2.00 -2.88 -5.39
N LEU A 108 0.81 -2.54 -5.87
CA LEU A 108 0.56 -1.28 -6.60
C LEU A 108 0.00 -0.15 -5.72
N PRO A 109 0.33 1.12 -6.04
CA PRO A 109 -0.36 2.28 -5.48
C PRO A 109 -1.88 2.20 -5.59
N GLY A 110 -2.59 2.60 -4.53
CA GLY A 110 -3.97 3.03 -4.67
C GLY A 110 -4.04 4.31 -5.50
N GLY A 111 -5.04 4.42 -6.37
CA GLY A 111 -5.49 5.68 -6.95
C GLY A 111 -5.82 6.75 -5.90
N ALA A 112 -5.60 8.00 -6.32
CA ALA A 112 -5.55 9.15 -5.43
C ALA A 112 -6.91 9.57 -4.85
N VAL A 113 -6.90 10.03 -3.59
CA VAL A 113 -7.95 10.85 -2.99
C VAL A 113 -7.97 12.27 -3.58
N PHE A 114 -9.17 12.79 -3.92
CA PHE A 114 -9.32 14.18 -4.35
C PHE A 114 -9.22 15.16 -3.18
N ILE A 115 -8.13 15.93 -3.16
CA ILE A 115 -7.84 16.97 -2.18
C ILE A 115 -8.10 18.35 -2.83
N GLU A 116 -8.78 19.26 -2.13
CA GLU A 116 -9.00 20.62 -2.62
C GLU A 116 -7.75 21.48 -2.42
N ARG A 117 -6.78 21.30 -3.32
CA ARG A 117 -5.49 22.01 -3.32
C ARG A 117 -5.65 23.54 -3.24
N ASN A 118 -6.73 24.09 -3.79
CA ASN A 118 -7.01 25.53 -3.78
C ASN A 118 -7.19 26.13 -2.37
N ARG A 119 -7.48 25.32 -1.35
CA ARG A 119 -7.64 25.78 0.04
C ARG A 119 -6.35 25.73 0.86
N ILE A 120 -5.30 25.08 0.34
CA ILE A 120 -4.05 24.84 1.04
C ILE A 120 -3.02 25.90 0.63
N ARG A 121 -2.51 26.63 1.62
CA ARG A 121 -1.53 27.71 1.41
C ARG A 121 -0.09 27.19 1.59
N GLY A 122 0.74 27.37 0.55
CA GLY A 122 2.19 27.15 0.61
C GLY A 122 2.65 25.82 0.01
N ARG A 123 3.72 25.88 -0.80
CA ARG A 123 4.27 24.74 -1.57
C ARG A 123 4.66 23.55 -0.70
N TRP A 124 5.27 23.82 0.46
CA TRP A 124 5.66 22.79 1.44
C TRP A 124 4.48 21.97 1.96
N ARG A 125 3.32 22.59 2.19
CA ARG A 125 2.15 21.86 2.69
C ARG A 125 1.58 20.92 1.63
N HIS A 126 1.58 21.34 0.36
CA HIS A 126 1.21 20.47 -0.76
C HIS A 126 2.15 19.27 -0.88
N SER A 127 3.46 19.51 -0.81
CA SER A 127 4.45 18.43 -0.85
C SER A 127 4.27 17.46 0.33
N LEU A 128 4.03 17.98 1.54
CA LEU A 128 3.83 17.15 2.74
C LEU A 128 2.57 16.30 2.65
N ILE A 129 1.47 16.86 2.13
CA ILE A 129 0.24 16.11 1.90
C ILE A 129 0.50 14.96 0.95
N SER A 130 1.15 15.20 -0.19
CA SER A 130 1.50 14.14 -1.14
C SER A 130 2.54 13.16 -0.60
N ALA A 131 3.41 13.56 0.33
CA ALA A 131 4.35 12.63 0.96
C ALA A 131 3.70 11.75 2.06
N ALA A 132 2.58 12.17 2.65
CA ALA A 132 1.99 11.51 3.82
C ALA A 132 1.56 10.06 3.57
N GLY A 133 0.93 9.75 2.43
CA GLY A 133 0.59 8.39 2.04
C GLY A 133 1.82 7.50 1.84
N PRO A 134 2.76 7.86 0.95
CA PRO A 134 4.00 7.11 0.74
C PRO A 134 4.78 6.86 2.04
N LEU A 135 4.87 7.85 2.93
CA LEU A 135 5.50 7.70 4.25
C LEU A 135 4.76 6.71 5.15
N THR A 136 3.44 6.61 5.04
CA THR A 136 2.64 5.61 5.76
C THR A 136 2.92 4.21 5.24
N ASN A 137 3.10 4.04 3.92
CA ASN A 137 3.52 2.75 3.34
C ASN A 137 4.92 2.37 3.81
N VAL A 138 5.86 3.33 3.90
CA VAL A 138 7.20 3.08 4.45
C VAL A 138 7.13 2.65 5.91
N LEU A 139 6.32 3.32 6.72
CA LEU A 139 6.13 2.94 8.12
C LEU A 139 5.51 1.54 8.24
N PHE A 140 4.52 1.22 7.41
CA PHE A 140 3.90 -0.10 7.39
C PHE A 140 4.90 -1.17 6.93
N ALA A 141 5.70 -0.90 5.90
CA ALA A 141 6.78 -1.78 5.46
C ALA A 141 7.79 -2.02 6.59
N ALA A 142 8.19 -0.98 7.32
CA ALA A 142 9.09 -1.10 8.46
C ALA A 142 8.51 -1.97 9.59
N VAL A 143 7.19 -1.89 9.84
CA VAL A 143 6.50 -2.78 10.80
C VAL A 143 6.49 -4.23 10.30
N CYS A 144 6.25 -4.45 9.00
CA CYS A 144 6.30 -5.80 8.42
C CYS A 144 7.71 -6.40 8.40
N THR A 145 8.75 -5.58 8.23
CA THR A 145 10.14 -6.05 8.21
C THR A 145 10.75 -6.17 9.61
N ALA A 146 10.24 -5.44 10.61
CA ALA A 146 10.71 -5.45 12.00
C ALA A 146 11.03 -6.86 12.55
N PRO A 147 10.16 -7.86 12.41
CA PRO A 147 10.45 -9.19 12.94
C PRO A 147 11.70 -9.86 12.36
N PHE A 148 12.05 -9.55 11.10
CA PHE A 148 13.20 -10.16 10.41
C PHE A 148 14.53 -9.60 10.92
N TRP A 149 14.69 -8.27 10.94
CA TRP A 149 15.96 -7.65 11.34
C TRP A 149 16.15 -7.55 12.87
N LEU A 150 15.07 -7.72 13.64
CA LEU A 150 15.14 -7.87 15.11
C LEU A 150 15.37 -9.33 15.54
N HIS A 151 15.48 -10.27 14.60
CA HIS A 151 15.58 -11.71 14.90
C HIS A 151 14.44 -12.24 15.80
N ALA A 152 13.23 -11.68 15.64
CA ALA A 152 12.05 -12.05 16.43
C ALA A 152 11.21 -13.16 15.77
N LEU A 153 11.77 -13.85 14.77
CA LEU A 153 11.12 -14.92 14.01
C LEU A 153 11.52 -16.33 14.47
N ASP A 154 12.31 -16.45 15.54
CA ASP A 154 12.66 -17.74 16.12
C ASP A 154 11.41 -18.43 16.69
N GLY A 155 11.16 -19.67 16.26
CA GLY A 155 9.97 -20.44 16.65
C GLY A 155 8.68 -20.02 15.92
N VAL A 156 8.76 -19.10 14.97
CA VAL A 156 7.62 -18.68 14.15
C VAL A 156 7.35 -19.72 13.06
N PRO A 157 6.08 -20.15 12.88
CA PRO A 157 5.68 -21.02 11.79
C PRO A 157 6.14 -20.48 10.43
N ARG A 158 6.69 -21.38 9.62
CA ARG A 158 7.26 -21.06 8.30
C ARG A 158 6.27 -20.35 7.39
N ASP A 159 5.03 -20.84 7.31
CA ASP A 159 4.00 -20.27 6.44
C ASP A 159 3.67 -18.82 6.82
N PHE A 160 3.69 -18.50 8.12
CA PHE A 160 3.52 -17.14 8.60
C PHE A 160 4.71 -16.25 8.25
N ARG A 161 5.94 -16.77 8.42
CA ARG A 161 7.16 -16.06 8.00
C ARG A 161 7.14 -15.75 6.51
N PHE A 162 6.78 -16.72 5.66
CA PHE A 162 6.66 -16.53 4.22
C PHE A 162 5.57 -15.52 3.86
N ALA A 163 4.39 -15.62 4.48
CA ALA A 163 3.32 -14.65 4.28
C ALA A 163 3.73 -13.23 4.67
N LEU A 164 4.45 -13.07 5.77
CA LEU A 164 4.97 -11.78 6.23
C LEU A 164 6.06 -11.24 5.30
N ALA A 165 6.96 -12.08 4.80
CA ALA A 165 7.98 -11.71 3.83
C ALA A 165 7.36 -11.20 2.52
N PHE A 166 6.34 -11.90 2.02
CA PHE A 166 5.61 -11.47 0.83
C PHE A 166 4.82 -10.18 1.07
N LEU A 167 4.17 -10.03 2.23
CA LEU A 167 3.53 -8.77 2.59
C LEU A 167 4.54 -7.61 2.66
N ALA A 168 5.72 -7.83 3.23
CA ALA A 168 6.79 -6.84 3.25
C ALA A 168 7.25 -6.45 1.83
N LEU A 169 7.42 -7.44 0.95
CA LEU A 169 7.71 -7.21 -0.48
C LEU A 169 6.67 -6.30 -1.12
N LEU A 170 5.38 -6.59 -0.92
CA LEU A 170 4.30 -5.75 -1.45
C LEU A 170 4.38 -4.32 -0.91
N GLN A 171 4.60 -4.12 0.39
CA GLN A 171 4.65 -2.79 1.00
C GLN A 171 5.85 -1.96 0.54
N VAL A 172 7.03 -2.58 0.42
CA VAL A 172 8.24 -1.92 -0.13
C VAL A 172 8.03 -1.56 -1.59
N THR A 173 7.48 -2.48 -2.39
CA THR A 173 7.10 -2.23 -3.79
C THR A 173 6.14 -1.04 -3.88
N ALA A 174 5.09 -1.02 -3.05
CA ALA A 174 4.12 0.07 -2.99
C ALA A 174 4.79 1.40 -2.64
N ALA A 175 5.68 1.41 -1.64
CA ALA A 175 6.37 2.60 -1.19
C ALA A 175 7.26 3.16 -2.30
N ILE A 176 8.08 2.33 -2.94
CA ILE A 176 8.98 2.75 -4.03
C ILE A 176 8.17 3.31 -5.20
N LEU A 177 7.13 2.60 -5.65
CA LEU A 177 6.28 3.07 -6.74
C LEU A 177 5.61 4.40 -6.41
N ASN A 178 5.10 4.55 -5.19
CA ASN A 178 4.45 5.79 -4.76
C ASN A 178 5.42 6.97 -4.65
N PHE A 179 6.72 6.76 -4.47
CA PHE A 179 7.72 7.83 -4.51
C PHE A 179 8.21 8.18 -5.92
N LEU A 180 7.84 7.41 -6.95
CA LEU A 180 8.23 7.73 -8.32
C LEU A 180 7.65 9.09 -8.74
N PRO A 181 8.46 9.98 -9.35
CA PRO A 181 8.03 11.30 -9.80
C PRO A 181 7.23 11.22 -11.11
N VAL A 182 6.27 10.30 -11.20
CA VAL A 182 5.42 10.07 -12.37
C VAL A 182 4.07 10.77 -12.17
N PRO A 183 3.59 11.57 -13.13
CA PRO A 183 2.32 12.28 -13.03
C PRO A 183 1.18 11.33 -12.68
N GLY A 184 0.38 11.63 -11.66
CA GLY A 184 -0.69 10.74 -11.19
C GLY A 184 -0.32 9.84 -10.02
N LEU A 185 0.98 9.73 -9.70
CA LEU A 185 1.46 9.14 -8.43
C LEU A 185 1.81 10.23 -7.42
N ASP A 186 1.89 9.84 -6.15
CA ASP A 186 2.15 10.74 -5.04
C ASP A 186 3.52 11.43 -5.10
N GLY A 187 4.55 10.70 -5.55
CA GLY A 187 5.91 11.22 -5.72
C GLY A 187 5.96 12.42 -6.66
N TYR A 188 5.14 12.43 -7.71
CA TYR A 188 4.96 13.62 -8.53
C TYR A 188 4.29 14.75 -7.75
N GLY A 189 3.26 14.44 -6.96
CA GLY A 189 2.61 15.43 -6.08
C GLY A 189 3.55 16.07 -5.04
N VAL A 190 4.64 15.40 -4.67
CA VAL A 190 5.69 15.97 -3.80
C VAL A 190 6.47 17.07 -4.53
N ILE A 191 6.85 16.84 -5.79
CA ILE A 191 7.65 17.78 -6.59
C ILE A 191 6.80 18.81 -7.34
N GLU A 192 5.53 18.50 -7.63
CA GLU A 192 4.60 19.31 -8.41
C GLU A 192 4.54 20.76 -7.93
N PRO A 193 4.46 21.10 -6.63
CA PRO A 193 4.40 22.48 -6.16
C PRO A 193 5.62 23.33 -6.56
N TRP A 194 6.75 22.69 -6.83
CA TRP A 194 8.04 23.31 -7.16
C TRP A 194 8.26 23.50 -8.66
N LEU A 195 7.50 22.80 -9.49
CA LEU A 195 7.59 22.91 -10.95
C LEU A 195 7.04 24.25 -11.45
N SER A 196 7.56 24.70 -12.59
CA SER A 196 7.06 25.90 -13.28
C SER A 196 5.65 25.66 -13.83
N TYR A 197 4.87 26.73 -13.99
CA TYR A 197 3.49 26.65 -14.48
C TYR A 197 3.39 25.95 -15.85
N ASN A 198 4.34 26.21 -16.74
CA ASN A 198 4.37 25.61 -18.08
C ASN A 198 4.52 24.09 -18.03
N VAL A 199 5.39 23.59 -17.15
CA VAL A 199 5.60 22.14 -16.97
C VAL A 199 4.33 21.49 -16.42
N LYS A 200 3.70 22.09 -15.40
CA LYS A 200 2.46 21.54 -14.83
C LYS A 200 1.36 21.41 -15.90
N ARG A 201 1.14 22.47 -16.69
CA ARG A 201 0.12 22.49 -17.74
C ARG A 201 0.37 21.46 -18.84
N GLN A 202 1.63 21.18 -19.17
CA GLN A 202 1.99 20.15 -20.16
C GLN A 202 1.77 18.74 -19.63
N VAL A 203 1.95 18.55 -18.32
CA VAL A 203 1.95 17.24 -17.67
C VAL A 203 0.58 16.83 -17.15
N GLU A 204 -0.27 17.79 -16.78
CA GLU A 204 -1.63 17.57 -16.25
C GLU A 204 -2.50 16.59 -17.08
N PRO A 205 -2.51 16.63 -18.43
CA PRO A 205 -3.31 15.70 -19.23
C PRO A 205 -2.86 14.23 -19.10
N PHE A 206 -1.60 14.00 -18.72
CA PHE A 206 -1.02 12.66 -18.59
C PHE A 206 -1.23 12.05 -17.19
N ALA A 207 -1.63 12.84 -16.18
CA ALA A 207 -1.78 12.37 -14.81
C ALA A 207 -2.75 11.17 -14.67
N PRO A 208 -3.91 11.09 -15.35
CA PRO A 208 -4.79 9.93 -15.27
C PRO A 208 -4.16 8.64 -15.85
N PHE A 209 -3.20 8.77 -16.76
CA PHE A 209 -2.52 7.65 -17.43
C PHE A 209 -1.22 7.24 -16.73
N GLY A 210 -0.78 7.96 -15.70
CA GLY A 210 0.50 7.71 -15.02
C GLY A 210 0.66 6.31 -14.48
N LEU A 211 -0.36 5.80 -13.78
CA LEU A 211 -0.36 4.44 -13.24
C LEU A 211 -0.26 3.40 -14.37
N LEU A 212 -0.98 3.61 -15.47
CA LEU A 212 -0.94 2.74 -16.65
C LEU A 212 0.43 2.81 -17.35
N PHE A 213 1.06 3.99 -17.39
CA PHE A 213 2.38 4.18 -17.96
C PHE A 213 3.46 3.44 -17.15
N VAL A 214 3.42 3.53 -15.82
CA VAL A 214 4.32 2.75 -14.94
C VAL A 214 4.13 1.26 -15.15
N PHE A 215 2.89 0.80 -15.29
CA PHE A 215 2.61 -0.59 -15.62
C PHE A 215 3.21 -1.01 -16.96
N ALA A 216 3.00 -0.22 -18.02
CA ALA A 216 3.56 -0.51 -19.34
C ALA A 216 5.10 -0.57 -19.30
N LEU A 217 5.72 0.27 -18.47
CA LEU A 217 7.16 0.28 -18.27
C LEU A 217 7.64 -0.97 -17.52
N LEU A 218 6.93 -1.41 -16.48
CA LEU A 218 7.23 -2.64 -15.73
C LEU A 218 6.99 -3.93 -16.54
N TRP A 219 6.33 -3.85 -17.70
CA TRP A 219 6.22 -4.97 -18.63
C TRP A 219 7.52 -5.20 -19.43
N VAL A 220 8.39 -4.19 -19.51
CA VAL A 220 9.71 -4.33 -20.14
C VAL A 220 10.60 -5.16 -19.21
N PRO A 221 11.11 -6.33 -19.63
CA PRO A 221 11.84 -7.24 -18.74
C PRO A 221 13.04 -6.59 -18.05
N SER A 222 13.82 -5.78 -18.76
CA SER A 222 14.98 -5.07 -18.20
C SER A 222 14.61 -4.05 -17.12
N VAL A 223 13.44 -3.41 -17.25
CA VAL A 223 12.98 -2.44 -16.24
C VAL A 223 12.39 -3.19 -15.05
N ASN A 224 11.65 -4.26 -15.31
CA ASN A 224 11.12 -5.14 -14.27
C ASN A 224 12.26 -5.70 -13.40
N SER A 225 13.31 -6.25 -14.02
CA SER A 225 14.46 -6.79 -13.28
C SER A 225 15.15 -5.72 -12.46
N ALA A 226 15.46 -4.56 -13.06
CA ALA A 226 16.09 -3.45 -12.33
C ALA A 226 15.23 -2.93 -11.16
N PHE A 227 13.91 -2.93 -11.33
CA PHE A 227 12.97 -2.53 -10.28
C PHE A 227 12.97 -3.54 -9.12
N PHE A 228 12.90 -4.84 -9.40
CA PHE A 228 12.96 -5.87 -8.35
C PHE A 228 14.35 -5.97 -7.71
N ASP A 229 15.44 -5.75 -8.46
CA ASP A 229 16.79 -5.64 -7.91
C ASP A 229 16.89 -4.50 -6.87
N LEU A 230 16.22 -3.37 -7.13
CA LEU A 230 16.13 -2.27 -6.17
C LEU A 230 15.32 -2.66 -4.93
N VAL A 231 14.21 -3.38 -5.11
CA VAL A 231 13.37 -3.87 -4.00
C VAL A 231 14.16 -4.86 -3.14
N ASP A 232 14.86 -5.81 -3.75
CA ASP A 232 15.69 -6.80 -3.06
C ASP A 232 16.90 -6.16 -2.38
N ALA A 233 17.49 -5.10 -2.96
CA ALA A 233 18.53 -4.33 -2.30
C ALA A 233 18.05 -3.67 -0.99
N VAL A 234 16.75 -3.39 -0.85
CA VAL A 234 16.14 -2.91 0.39
C VAL A 234 15.80 -4.05 1.34
N LEU A 235 15.28 -5.17 0.83
CA LEU A 235 14.79 -6.29 1.66
C LEU A 235 15.90 -7.18 2.22
N ARG A 236 16.96 -7.45 1.44
CA ARG A 236 18.04 -8.36 1.84
C ARG A 236 18.78 -7.89 3.11
N PRO A 237 19.16 -6.61 3.27
CA PRO A 237 19.76 -6.12 4.52
C PRO A 237 18.82 -6.23 5.73
N LEU A 238 17.50 -6.27 5.50
CA LEU A 238 16.48 -6.43 6.55
C LEU A 238 16.25 -7.90 6.94
N GLY A 239 17.02 -8.84 6.38
CA GLY A 239 16.92 -10.27 6.68
C GLY A 239 15.83 -11.00 5.91
N ILE A 240 15.21 -10.36 4.91
CA ILE A 240 14.19 -10.97 4.05
C ILE A 240 14.88 -11.47 2.79
N GLY A 241 15.04 -12.80 2.68
CA GLY A 241 15.67 -13.44 1.53
C GLY A 241 14.68 -13.71 0.39
N ASP A 242 15.19 -13.79 -0.83
CA ASP A 242 14.43 -14.05 -2.06
C ASP A 242 13.57 -15.34 -1.94
N PHE A 243 14.07 -16.34 -1.22
CA PHE A 243 13.35 -17.60 -0.97
C PHE A 243 12.07 -17.39 -0.14
N ASP A 244 12.14 -16.60 0.94
CA ASP A 244 10.98 -16.35 1.81
C ASP A 244 9.89 -15.57 1.05
N GLN A 245 10.33 -14.61 0.21
CA GLN A 245 9.45 -13.82 -0.64
C GLN A 245 8.76 -14.71 -1.69
N TYR A 246 9.53 -15.55 -2.38
CA TYR A 246 9.03 -16.47 -3.41
C TYR A 246 8.03 -17.47 -2.83
N CYS A 247 8.35 -18.14 -1.72
CA CYS A 247 7.43 -19.08 -1.11
C CYS A 247 6.17 -18.41 -0.54
N GLY A 248 6.28 -17.17 -0.05
CA GLY A 248 5.12 -16.38 0.34
C GLY A 248 4.21 -16.05 -0.85
N GLN A 249 4.78 -15.70 -1.99
CA GLN A 249 4.04 -15.45 -3.23
C GLN A 249 3.32 -16.71 -3.75
N GLU A 250 4.00 -17.86 -3.71
CA GLU A 250 3.41 -19.16 -4.11
C GLU A 250 2.25 -19.55 -3.19
N LEU A 251 2.43 -19.44 -1.86
CA LEU A 251 1.34 -19.69 -0.90
C LEU A 251 0.17 -18.72 -1.09
N TYR A 252 0.45 -17.47 -1.41
CA TYR A 252 -0.58 -16.48 -1.73
C TYR A 252 -1.36 -16.87 -3.00
N ARG A 253 -0.70 -17.41 -4.02
CA ARG A 253 -1.30 -17.86 -5.29
C ARG A 253 -1.71 -19.33 -5.26
N PHE A 254 -2.33 -19.75 -4.16
CA PHE A 254 -2.67 -21.15 -3.89
C PHE A 254 -3.46 -21.88 -4.99
N TRP A 255 -4.19 -21.16 -5.84
CA TRP A 255 -4.95 -21.72 -6.97
C TRP A 255 -4.09 -22.15 -8.17
N GLN A 256 -2.80 -21.78 -8.22
CA GLN A 256 -1.89 -22.20 -9.28
C GLN A 256 -1.17 -23.53 -8.98
N GLY A 257 -1.43 -24.12 -7.81
CA GLY A 257 -0.72 -25.28 -7.28
C GLY A 257 0.48 -24.85 -6.45
N THR A 258 0.71 -25.52 -5.32
CA THR A 258 1.88 -25.28 -4.47
C THR A 258 3.07 -26.06 -5.00
N ASN A 259 4.16 -25.37 -5.35
CA ASN A 259 5.43 -26.02 -5.69
C ASN A 259 5.98 -26.84 -4.52
N GLU A 260 6.44 -28.06 -4.80
CA GLU A 260 7.03 -28.96 -3.80
C GLU A 260 8.24 -28.34 -3.09
N PHE A 261 8.94 -27.39 -3.70
CA PHE A 261 10.08 -26.69 -3.10
C PHE A 261 9.74 -25.91 -1.82
N CYS A 262 8.54 -25.33 -1.74
CA CYS A 262 8.10 -24.59 -0.56
C CYS A 262 7.51 -25.50 0.52
N SER A 263 7.13 -26.73 0.19
CA SER A 263 6.62 -27.75 1.12
C SER A 263 7.66 -28.80 1.55
N ALA A 264 8.74 -28.99 0.78
CA ALA A 264 9.75 -30.02 0.98
C ALA A 264 10.94 -29.57 1.85
N SER A 265 11.04 -28.30 2.21
CA SER A 265 12.11 -27.81 3.09
C SER A 265 11.84 -28.14 4.58
N GLN A 266 11.06 -29.19 4.87
CA GLN A 266 10.71 -29.69 6.21
C GLN A 266 11.94 -30.00 7.06
#